data_AF-A0A957D8Q7-F1
#
_entry.id   AF-A0A957D8Q7-F1
#
_cell.length_a   1.000
_cell.length_b   1.000
_cell.length_c   1.000
_cell.angle_alpha   90.00
_cell.angle_beta   90.00
_cell.angle_gamma   90.00
#
_symmetry.space_group_name_H-M   'P 1'
#
loop_
_entity.id
_entity.type
_entity.pdbx_description
1 polymer ?
#
loop_
_entity_poly.entity_id
_entity_poly.type
_entity_poly.pdbx_seq_one_letter_code
_entity_poly.pdbx_strand_id
1 'polypeptide(L)'
;MAERFEFSGGGAYHPDGFGEWRITLAADGTFAPTYQQADVITEYGPFILSEEENKALWELIASAHFASLPETFERPGIPDETAYTFVGYGRNTTSKVEMWTADAKENPALLALTEKIFSLIEQHTKVEVQT
;
A
#
# COMPACT_ATOMS: atom_id res chain seq x y z
N MET A 1 -2.76 17.33 7.31
CA MET A 1 -2.01 16.30 6.57
C MET A 1 -2.07 15.01 7.38
N ALA A 2 -2.03 13.86 6.69
CA ALA A 2 -1.91 12.58 7.38
C ALA A 2 -0.53 12.50 8.07
N GLU A 3 -0.51 11.94 9.27
CA GLU A 3 0.68 11.75 10.11
C GLU A 3 1.28 10.36 9.87
N ARG A 4 0.44 9.42 9.42
CA ARG A 4 0.82 8.06 9.09
C ARG A 4 -0.05 7.52 7.98
N PHE A 5 0.53 6.65 7.16
CA PHE A 5 -0.14 5.93 6.10
C PHE A 5 0.25 4.46 6.17
N GLU A 6 -0.71 3.58 5.94
CA GLU A 6 -0.51 2.14 5.82
C GLU A 6 -1.09 1.67 4.50
N PHE A 7 -0.40 0.73 3.88
CA PHE A 7 -0.90 0.02 2.71
C PHE A 7 -0.65 -1.47 2.87
N SER A 8 -1.61 -2.29 2.43
CA SER A 8 -1.37 -3.71 2.18
C SER A 8 -1.86 -4.11 0.80
N GLY A 9 -1.14 -5.03 0.17
CA GLY A 9 -1.52 -5.55 -1.13
C GLY A 9 -0.93 -6.93 -1.42
N GLY A 10 -1.72 -7.74 -2.12
CA GLY A 10 -1.44 -9.15 -2.40
C GLY A 10 -2.38 -10.06 -1.61
N GLY A 11 -1.91 -11.26 -1.28
CA GLY A 11 -2.66 -12.21 -0.49
C GLY A 11 -1.71 -13.17 0.23
N ALA A 12 -1.58 -13.01 1.55
CA ALA A 12 -0.69 -13.84 2.36
C ALA A 12 -0.97 -15.35 2.18
N TYR A 13 -2.23 -15.70 1.90
CA TYR A 13 -2.70 -17.07 1.68
C TYR A 13 -3.15 -17.31 0.24
N HIS A 14 -2.72 -16.47 -0.72
CA HIS A 14 -3.03 -16.67 -2.13
C HIS A 14 -2.50 -18.03 -2.61
N PRO A 15 -3.28 -18.83 -3.37
CA PRO A 15 -2.88 -20.19 -3.76
C PRO A 15 -1.54 -20.26 -4.50
N ASP A 16 -1.26 -19.23 -5.31
CA ASP A 16 0.00 -19.12 -6.07
C ASP A 16 1.21 -18.67 -5.23
N GLY A 17 1.00 -18.35 -3.94
CA GLY A 17 2.08 -18.08 -3.00
C GLY A 17 2.74 -16.70 -3.13
N PHE A 18 2.12 -15.74 -3.80
CA PHE A 18 2.67 -14.38 -4.01
C PHE A 18 2.82 -13.52 -2.75
N GLY A 19 2.26 -13.95 -1.62
CA GLY A 19 2.33 -13.25 -0.35
C GLY A 19 1.61 -11.90 -0.34
N GLU A 20 1.72 -11.18 0.76
CA GLU A 20 1.18 -9.83 0.96
C GLU A 20 2.30 -8.90 1.40
N TRP A 21 2.44 -7.79 0.70
CA TRP A 21 3.25 -6.67 1.17
C TRP A 21 2.40 -5.78 2.07
N ARG A 22 2.98 -5.40 3.21
CA ARG A 22 2.46 -4.37 4.11
C ARG A 22 3.51 -3.30 4.27
N ILE A 23 3.11 -2.04 4.24
CA ILE A 23 4.00 -0.91 4.51
C ILE A 23 3.37 0.00 5.54
N THR A 24 4.22 0.59 6.37
CA THR A 24 3.89 1.77 7.16
C THR A 24 4.78 2.92 6.73
N LEU A 25 4.19 4.09 6.48
CA LEU A 25 4.88 5.36 6.24
C LEU A 25 4.51 6.34 7.34
N ALA A 26 5.51 6.88 8.04
CA ALA A 26 5.33 7.99 8.97
C ALA A 26 5.68 9.34 8.32
N ALA A 27 5.15 10.43 8.87
CA ALA A 27 5.35 11.78 8.34
C ALA A 27 6.84 12.20 8.28
N ASP A 28 7.68 11.65 9.14
CA ASP A 28 9.13 11.89 9.16
C ASP A 28 9.90 11.15 8.05
N GLY A 29 9.21 10.39 7.19
CA GLY A 29 9.80 9.61 6.11
C GLY A 29 10.22 8.21 6.51
N THR A 30 9.89 7.76 7.73
CA THR A 30 10.10 6.36 8.13
C THR A 30 9.20 5.44 7.31
N PHE A 31 9.81 4.59 6.48
CA PHE A 31 9.16 3.62 5.61
C PHE A 31 9.51 2.19 6.07
N ALA A 32 8.51 1.45 6.55
CA ALA A 32 8.69 0.12 7.12
C ALA A 32 7.91 -0.93 6.29
N PRO A 33 8.57 -1.57 5.32
CA PRO A 33 7.99 -2.66 4.56
C PRO A 33 8.14 -4.01 5.28
N THR A 34 7.08 -4.78 5.23
CA THR A 34 6.96 -6.14 5.76
C THR A 34 6.32 -7.01 4.68
N TYR A 35 6.84 -8.20 4.48
CA TYR A 35 6.28 -9.19 3.58
C TYR A 35 5.76 -10.38 4.37
N GLN A 36 4.52 -10.79 4.11
CA GLN A 36 3.93 -11.98 4.71
C GLN A 36 3.63 -13.04 3.65
N GLN A 37 4.12 -14.25 3.85
CA GLN A 37 3.77 -15.41 3.05
C GLN A 37 3.35 -16.55 3.99
N ALA A 38 2.07 -16.93 3.91
CA ALA A 38 1.40 -17.77 4.90
C ALA A 38 1.66 -17.25 6.33
N ASP A 39 2.29 -18.07 7.18
CA ASP A 39 2.59 -17.72 8.57
C ASP A 39 3.99 -17.12 8.76
N VAL A 40 4.74 -16.92 7.66
CA VAL A 40 6.08 -16.33 7.69
C VAL A 40 5.98 -14.84 7.42
N ILE A 41 6.51 -14.04 8.35
CA ILE A 41 6.60 -12.59 8.25
C ILE A 41 8.08 -12.20 8.18
N THR A 42 8.44 -11.45 7.15
CA THR A 42 9.77 -10.89 6.95
C THR A 42 9.70 -9.37 7.03
N GLU A 43 10.38 -8.80 8.02
CA GLU A 43 10.54 -7.34 8.15
C GLU A 43 11.83 -6.92 7.44
N TYR A 44 11.75 -5.92 6.57
CA TYR A 44 12.92 -5.42 5.84
C TYR A 44 13.42 -4.06 6.36
N GLY A 45 12.61 -3.32 7.11
CA GLY A 45 12.89 -1.96 7.59
C GLY A 45 12.89 -1.80 9.11
N PRO A 46 12.90 -0.55 9.61
CA PRO A 46 12.56 0.68 8.90
C PRO A 46 13.70 1.27 8.05
N PHE A 47 13.32 1.94 6.95
CA PHE A 47 14.17 2.79 6.13
C PHE A 47 13.78 4.26 6.31
N ILE A 48 14.72 5.17 6.11
CA ILE A 48 14.44 6.60 6.02
C ILE A 48 14.47 6.99 4.56
N LEU A 49 13.31 7.42 4.05
CA LEU A 49 13.21 7.97 2.70
C LEU A 49 13.95 9.30 2.62
N SER A 50 14.52 9.60 1.45
CA SER A 50 14.99 10.95 1.17
C SER A 50 13.82 11.95 1.21
N GLU A 51 14.13 13.23 1.40
CA GLU A 51 13.11 14.29 1.42
C GLU A 51 12.27 14.30 0.13
N GLU A 52 12.91 14.07 -1.02
CA GLU A 52 12.25 14.02 -2.32
C GLU A 52 11.30 12.80 -2.43
N GLU A 53 11.76 11.61 -2.02
CA GLU A 53 10.93 10.40 -2.03
C GLU A 53 9.73 10.52 -1.09
N ASN A 54 9.97 11.00 0.13
CA ASN A 54 8.93 11.20 1.13
C ASN A 54 7.87 12.19 0.61
N LYS A 55 8.31 13.34 0.09
CA LYS A 55 7.42 14.35 -0.47
C LYS A 55 6.59 13.80 -1.63
N ALA A 56 7.23 13.14 -2.60
CA ALA A 56 6.55 12.57 -3.75
C ALA A 56 5.50 11.53 -3.35
N LEU A 57 5.79 10.68 -2.37
CA LEU A 57 4.84 9.68 -1.88
C LEU A 57 3.65 10.33 -1.16
N TRP A 58 3.87 11.34 -0.32
CA TRP A 58 2.79 12.07 0.34
C TRP A 58 1.90 12.86 -0.64
N GLU A 59 2.47 13.40 -1.72
CA GLU A 59 1.70 14.03 -2.80
C GLU A 59 0.77 13.04 -3.51
N LEU A 60 1.24 11.82 -3.78
CA LEU A 60 0.40 10.75 -4.34
C LEU A 60 -0.71 10.31 -3.37
N ILE A 61 -0.38 10.13 -2.09
CA ILE A 61 -1.37 9.82 -1.04
C ILE A 61 -2.45 10.90 -0.96
N ALA A 62 -2.07 12.19 -1.03
CA ALA A 62 -3.04 13.29 -1.02
C ALA A 62 -3.91 13.31 -2.29
N SER A 63 -3.32 13.02 -3.45
CA SER A 63 -4.00 13.00 -4.75
C SER A 63 -4.94 11.81 -4.93
N ALA A 64 -4.75 10.73 -4.17
CA ALA A 64 -5.64 9.57 -4.18
C ALA A 64 -7.04 9.87 -3.61
N HIS A 65 -7.22 11.00 -2.90
CA HIS A 65 -8.50 11.48 -2.39
C HIS A 65 -9.36 10.38 -1.75
N PHE A 66 -8.81 9.61 -0.81
CA PHE A 66 -9.46 8.45 -0.20
C PHE A 66 -10.87 8.72 0.34
N ALA A 67 -11.14 9.94 0.80
CA ALA A 67 -12.47 10.34 1.29
C ALA A 67 -13.57 10.38 0.20
N SER A 68 -13.19 10.39 -1.08
CA SER A 68 -14.12 10.33 -2.23
C SER A 68 -14.27 8.93 -2.82
N LEU A 69 -13.48 7.96 -2.34
CA LEU A 69 -13.57 6.58 -2.79
C LEU A 69 -14.58 5.80 -1.94
N PRO A 70 -15.18 4.73 -2.48
CA PRO A 70 -15.91 3.75 -1.69
C PRO A 70 -15.02 3.21 -0.57
N GLU A 71 -15.56 3.08 0.64
CA GLU A 71 -14.80 2.54 1.78
C GLU A 71 -14.49 1.04 1.60
N THR A 72 -15.32 0.33 0.83
CA THR A 72 -15.23 -1.12 0.60
C THR A 72 -15.55 -1.48 -0.84
N PHE A 73 -15.40 -2.77 -1.16
CA PHE A 73 -15.58 -3.35 -2.48
C PHE A 73 -16.97 -3.03 -3.07
N GLU A 74 -16.99 -2.50 -4.30
CA GLU A 74 -18.24 -2.19 -5.01
C GLU A 74 -18.86 -3.40 -5.73
N ARG A 75 -18.09 -4.48 -5.88
CA ARG A 75 -18.52 -5.72 -6.52
C ARG A 75 -18.06 -6.95 -5.75
N PRO A 76 -18.73 -8.10 -5.95
CA PRO A 76 -18.22 -9.38 -5.47
C PRO A 76 -16.81 -9.65 -5.99
N GLY A 77 -16.00 -10.30 -5.17
CA GLY A 77 -14.68 -10.78 -5.56
C GLY A 77 -14.76 -11.94 -6.54
N ILE A 78 -13.75 -12.04 -7.39
CA ILE A 78 -13.52 -13.18 -8.27
C ILE A 78 -12.55 -14.15 -7.57
N PRO A 79 -12.61 -15.47 -7.82
CA PRO A 79 -11.61 -16.40 -7.29
C PRO A 79 -10.19 -15.92 -7.61
N ASP A 80 -9.29 -16.07 -6.62
CA ASP A 80 -7.88 -15.69 -6.72
C ASP A 80 -7.64 -14.19 -6.95
N GLU A 81 -8.66 -13.35 -6.75
CA GLU A 81 -8.48 -11.91 -6.76
C GLU A 81 -7.93 -11.42 -5.41
N THR A 82 -6.89 -10.60 -5.49
CA THR A 82 -6.31 -9.94 -4.32
C THR A 82 -6.95 -8.57 -4.10
N ALA A 83 -6.80 -8.05 -2.87
CA ALA A 83 -7.29 -6.73 -2.49
C ALA A 83 -6.13 -5.82 -2.10
N TYR A 84 -6.35 -4.53 -2.30
CA TYR A 84 -5.55 -3.47 -1.69
C TYR A 84 -6.32 -2.85 -0.54
N THR A 85 -5.59 -2.60 0.55
CA THR A 85 -6.08 -1.81 1.68
C THR A 85 -5.22 -0.58 1.81
N PHE A 86 -5.85 0.58 1.86
CA PHE A 86 -5.21 1.88 2.09
C PHE A 86 -5.76 2.47 3.39
N VAL A 87 -4.88 2.86 4.32
CA VAL A 87 -5.27 3.51 5.58
C VAL A 87 -4.50 4.80 5.78
N GLY A 88 -5.21 5.92 5.81
CA GLY A 88 -4.66 7.23 6.14
C GLY A 88 -5.02 7.65 7.56
N TYR A 89 -4.03 8.01 8.37
CA TYR A 89 -4.21 8.50 9.72
C TYR A 89 -3.90 10.01 9.75
N GLY A 90 -4.92 10.83 9.91
CA GLY A 90 -4.79 12.25 10.22
C GLY A 90 -5.01 12.53 11.70
N ARG A 91 -4.68 13.77 12.11
CA ARG A 91 -4.70 14.21 13.52
C ARG A 91 -5.96 13.85 14.31
N ASN A 92 -7.14 13.80 13.67
CA ASN A 92 -8.42 13.43 14.29
C ASN A 92 -9.30 12.55 13.38
N THR A 93 -8.74 11.99 12.30
CA THR A 93 -9.52 11.29 11.27
C THR A 93 -8.74 10.10 10.76
N THR A 94 -9.41 8.95 10.65
CA THR A 94 -8.87 7.77 9.95
C THR A 94 -9.73 7.51 8.74
N SER A 95 -9.10 7.32 7.58
CA SER A 95 -9.76 6.89 6.35
C SER A 95 -9.23 5.53 5.97
N LYS A 96 -10.12 4.57 5.71
CA LYS A 96 -9.79 3.23 5.22
C LYS A 96 -10.53 3.01 3.90
N VAL A 97 -9.82 2.49 2.91
CA VAL A 97 -10.35 2.08 1.61
C VAL A 97 -9.90 0.65 1.34
N GLU A 98 -10.85 -0.24 1.07
CA GLU A 98 -10.62 -1.60 0.62
C GLU A 98 -11.15 -1.74 -0.81
N MET A 99 -10.29 -2.18 -1.72
CA MET A 99 -10.63 -2.26 -3.14
C MET A 99 -9.96 -3.48 -3.78
N TRP A 100 -10.61 -4.09 -4.76
CA TRP A 100 -9.98 -5.17 -5.53
C TRP A 100 -8.79 -4.62 -6.32
N THR A 101 -7.72 -5.41 -6.43
CA THR A 101 -6.51 -5.00 -7.14
C THR A 101 -6.79 -4.57 -8.58
N ALA A 102 -7.72 -5.25 -9.27
CA ALA A 102 -8.12 -4.89 -10.63
C ALA A 102 -8.78 -3.50 -10.68
N ASP A 103 -9.73 -3.23 -9.77
CA ASP A 103 -10.45 -1.96 -9.72
C ASP A 103 -9.50 -0.81 -9.33
N ALA A 104 -8.56 -1.07 -8.42
CA ALA A 104 -7.55 -0.08 -8.03
C ALA A 104 -6.61 0.28 -9.19
N LYS A 105 -6.26 -0.69 -10.05
CA LYS A 105 -5.45 -0.47 -11.26
C LYS A 105 -6.19 0.37 -12.32
N GLU A 106 -7.52 0.42 -12.31
CA GLU A 106 -8.32 1.29 -13.20
C GLU A 106 -8.34 2.75 -12.74
N ASN A 107 -8.05 3.03 -11.47
CA ASN A 107 -7.96 4.39 -10.94
C ASN A 107 -6.51 4.94 -11.11
N PRO A 108 -6.28 5.97 -11.93
CA PRO A 108 -4.93 6.46 -12.22
C PRO A 108 -4.15 6.94 -10.98
N ALA A 109 -4.85 7.49 -9.98
CA ALA A 109 -4.21 7.97 -8.75
C ALA A 109 -3.77 6.81 -7.86
N LEU A 110 -4.60 5.77 -7.73
CA LEU A 110 -4.25 4.58 -6.97
C LEU A 110 -3.17 3.76 -7.69
N LEU A 111 -3.24 3.64 -9.02
CA LEU A 111 -2.20 3.00 -9.81
C LEU A 111 -0.84 3.67 -9.57
N ALA A 112 -0.74 4.99 -9.75
CA ALA A 112 0.51 5.72 -9.54
C ALA A 112 1.01 5.61 -8.08
N LEU A 113 0.12 5.63 -7.10
CA LEU A 113 0.46 5.41 -5.69
C LEU A 113 1.05 4.01 -5.45
N THR A 114 0.38 2.97 -5.95
CA THR A 114 0.82 1.58 -5.77
C THR A 114 2.14 1.30 -6.49
N GLU A 115 2.31 1.78 -7.73
CA GLU A 115 3.57 1.68 -8.47
C GLU A 115 4.72 2.36 -7.71
N LYS A 116 4.48 3.55 -7.12
CA LYS A 116 5.50 4.23 -6.32
C LYS A 116 5.85 3.45 -5.05
N ILE A 117 4.84 2.89 -4.35
CA ILE A 117 5.07 2.04 -3.17
C ILE A 117 5.91 0.83 -3.54
N PHE A 118 5.54 0.10 -4.60
CA PHE A 118 6.28 -1.09 -5.04
C PHE A 118 7.70 -0.75 -5.46
N SER A 119 7.89 0.33 -6.22
CA SER A 119 9.23 0.81 -6.57
C SER A 119 10.10 1.10 -5.33
N LEU A 120 9.53 1.70 -4.27
CA LEU A 120 10.26 1.95 -3.02
C LEU A 120 10.56 0.64 -2.27
N ILE A 121 9.64 -0.32 -2.26
CA ILE A 121 9.91 -1.65 -1.70
C ILE A 121 11.11 -2.28 -2.41
N GLU A 122 11.10 -2.35 -3.73
CA GLU A 122 12.19 -2.96 -4.51
C GLU A 122 13.53 -2.24 -4.28
N GLN A 123 13.49 -0.91 -4.29
CA GLN A 123 14.68 -0.09 -4.09
C GLN A 123 15.33 -0.33 -2.73
N HIS A 124 14.54 -0.45 -1.66
CA HIS A 124 15.06 -0.56 -0.29
C HIS A 124 15.29 -2.01 0.16
N THR A 125 14.44 -2.95 -0.25
CA THR A 125 14.52 -4.35 0.17
C THR A 125 15.39 -5.21 -0.76
N LYS A 126 15.61 -4.76 -2.01
CA LYS A 126 16.22 -5.55 -3.09
C LYS A 126 15.42 -6.81 -3.46
N VAL A 127 14.13 -6.84 -3.11
CA VAL A 127 13.19 -7.90 -3.47
C VAL A 127 12.22 -7.38 -4.52
N GLU A 128 12.07 -8.10 -5.62
CA GLU A 128 11.11 -7.80 -6.68
C GLU A 128 9.67 -8.01 -6.18
N VAL A 129 8.78 -7.07 -6.46
CA VAL A 129 7.38 -7.18 -6.06
C VAL A 129 6.60 -7.85 -7.18
N GLN A 130 5.95 -8.98 -6.87
CA GLN A 130 5.06 -9.68 -7.81
C GLN A 130 3.62 -9.14 -7.63
N THR A 131 3.02 -8.59 -8.70
CA THR A 131 1.74 -7.85 -8.68
C THR A 131 0.72 -8.31 -9.71
#